data_AF-A0A7C4HD20-F1
#
_entry.id   AF-A0A7C4HD20-F1
#
_cell.length_a   1.000
_cell.length_b   1.000
_cell.length_c   1.000
_cell.angle_alpha   90.00
_cell.angle_beta   90.00
_cell.angle_gamma   90.00
#
_symmetry.space_group_name_H-M   'P 1'
#
loop_
_entity.id
_entity.type
_entity.pdbx_description
1 polymer ?
#
loop_
_entity_poly.entity_id
_entity_poly.type
_entity_poly.pdbx_seq_one_letter_code
_entity_poly.pdbx_strand_id
1 'polypeptide(L)' 'MSNIRGFLASFLLEDLGFGDVTSEAVIPENVIVEARIVCKEDGVIAGVSEASELFKMIGIDVVTMVR' A
#
# COMPACT_ATOMS: atom_id res chain seq x y z
N MET A 1 13.43 -20.72 -2.50
CA MET A 1 13.04 -19.91 -1.32
C MET A 1 12.11 -18.80 -1.79
N SER A 2 10.94 -18.66 -1.19
CA SER A 2 10.04 -17.53 -1.51
C SER A 2 10.65 -16.24 -0.96
N ASN A 3 10.73 -15.20 -1.78
CA ASN A 3 11.20 -13.88 -1.39
C ASN A 3 10.02 -13.05 -0.84
N ILE A 4 10.28 -12.14 0.10
CA ILE A 4 9.22 -11.29 0.70
C ILE A 4 8.47 -10.49 -0.38
N ARG A 5 9.17 -9.99 -1.40
CA ARG A 5 8.58 -9.29 -2.55
C ARG A 5 7.55 -10.14 -3.30
N GLY A 6 7.78 -11.44 -3.44
CA GLY A 6 6.85 -12.35 -4.11
C GLY A 6 5.53 -12.47 -3.36
N PHE A 7 5.57 -12.54 -2.03
CA PHE A 7 4.37 -12.52 -1.20
C PHE A 7 3.64 -11.17 -1.30
N LEU A 8 4.36 -10.05 -1.18
CA LEU A 8 3.77 -8.71 -1.32
C LEU A 8 3.09 -8.52 -2.67
N ALA A 9 3.72 -8.96 -3.76
CA ALA A 9 3.12 -8.93 -5.09
C ALA A 9 1.87 -9.83 -5.18
N SER A 10 1.88 -11.00 -4.54
CA SER A 10 0.71 -11.89 -4.54
C SER A 10 -0.50 -11.29 -3.81
N PHE A 11 -0.28 -10.51 -2.74
CA PHE A 11 -1.36 -9.81 -2.04
C PHE A 11 -1.97 -8.71 -2.89
N LEU A 12 -1.15 -7.93 -3.61
CA LEU A 12 -1.64 -6.92 -4.55
C LEU A 12 -2.47 -7.53 -5.69
N LEU A 13 -2.03 -8.67 -6.23
CA LEU A 13 -2.76 -9.36 -7.30
C LEU A 13 -4.09 -9.95 -6.82
N GLU A 14 -4.11 -10.45 -5.58
CA GLU A 14 -5.33 -10.98 -4.95
C GLU A 14 -6.35 -9.86 -4.67
N ASP A 15 -5.91 -8.72 -4.15
CA ASP A 15 -6.76 -7.55 -3.88
C ASP A 15 -7.29 -6.91 -5.17
N LEU A 16 -6.47 -6.83 -6.23
CA LEU A 16 -6.87 -6.23 -7.50
C LEU A 16 -7.95 -7.05 -8.22
N GLY A 17 -7.90 -8.39 -8.15
CA GLY A 17 -8.86 -9.27 -8.83
C GLY A 17 -8.98 -8.96 -10.34
N PHE A 18 -10.13 -8.43 -10.77
CA PHE A 18 -10.40 -8.03 -12.15
C PHE A 18 -10.13 -6.53 -12.44
N GLY A 19 -9.74 -5.75 -11.43
CA GLY A 19 -9.53 -4.30 -11.49
C GLY A 19 -10.14 -3.58 -10.28
N ASP A 20 -9.89 -2.27 -10.17
CA ASP A 20 -10.44 -1.41 -9.11
C ASP A 20 -11.59 -0.54 -9.65
N VAL A 21 -12.74 -1.18 -9.87
CA VAL A 21 -13.93 -0.57 -10.50
C VAL A 21 -14.42 0.66 -9.72
N THR A 22 -14.28 0.66 -8.38
CA THR A 22 -14.75 1.79 -7.58
C THR A 22 -13.85 3.00 -7.80
N SER A 23 -12.53 2.82 -7.71
CA SER A 23 -11.58 3.92 -7.94
C SER A 23 -11.68 4.45 -9.37
N GLU A 24 -11.76 3.56 -10.37
CA GLU A 24 -11.91 3.95 -11.78
C GLU A 24 -13.20 4.75 -12.05
N ALA A 25 -14.28 4.47 -11.31
CA ALA A 25 -15.56 5.15 -11.50
C ALA A 25 -15.64 6.53 -10.81
N VAL A 26 -14.88 6.75 -9.73
CA VAL A 26 -15.05 7.95 -8.87
C VAL A 26 -13.82 8.84 -8.78
N ILE A 27 -12.63 8.35 -9.14
CA ILE A 27 -11.39 9.11 -9.10
C ILE A 27 -11.04 9.56 -10.53
N PRO A 28 -10.95 10.88 -10.80
CA PRO A 28 -10.52 11.35 -12.10
C PRO A 28 -9.12 10.87 -12.46
N GLU A 29 -8.89 10.60 -13.74
CA GLU A 29 -7.56 10.24 -14.23
C GLU A 29 -6.53 11.32 -13.89
N ASN A 30 -5.30 10.90 -13.58
CA ASN A 30 -4.14 11.76 -13.30
C ASN A 30 -4.26 12.64 -12.04
N VAL A 31 -5.18 12.35 -11.12
CA VAL A 31 -5.19 13.00 -9.81
C VAL A 31 -4.01 12.52 -8.96
N ILE A 32 -3.29 13.47 -8.37
CA ILE A 32 -2.23 13.19 -7.38
C ILE A 32 -2.84 13.37 -5.99
N VAL A 33 -2.64 12.39 -5.13
CA VAL A 33 -3.15 12.39 -3.75
C VAL A 33 -2.02 12.15 -2.74
N GLU A 34 -2.21 12.66 -1.53
CA GLU A 34 -1.39 12.32 -0.36
C GLU A 34 -2.29 11.60 0.66
N ALA A 35 -1.76 10.56 1.30
CA ALA A 35 -2.45 9.81 2.34
C ALA A 35 -1.58 9.65 3.58
N ARG A 36 -2.20 9.54 4.76
CA ARG A 36 -1.53 9.28 6.03
C ARG A 36 -2.18 8.11 6.76
N ILE A 37 -1.37 7.12 7.13
CA ILE A 37 -1.78 6.04 8.01
C ILE A 37 -1.62 6.50 9.46
N VAL A 38 -2.70 6.40 10.25
CA VAL A 38 -2.74 6.87 11.64
C VAL A 38 -3.19 5.72 12.53
N CYS A 39 -2.40 5.41 13.55
CA CYS A 39 -2.81 4.50 14.62
C CYS A 39 -3.83 5.23 15.53
N LYS A 40 -5.02 4.65 15.70
CA LYS A 40 -6.14 5.31 16.39
C LYS A 40 -6.20 4.99 17.89
N GLU A 41 -5.38 4.06 18.35
CA GLU A 41 -5.33 3.55 19.72
C GLU A 41 -3.88 3.19 20.06
N ASP A 42 -3.58 2.99 21.34
CA ASP A 42 -2.23 2.63 21.77
C ASP A 42 -1.84 1.21 21.31
N GLY A 43 -0.59 1.04 20.87
CA GLY A 43 -0.10 -0.26 20.41
C GLY A 43 1.37 -0.28 20.00
N VAL A 44 1.82 -1.46 19.58
CA VAL A 44 3.16 -1.69 19.02
C VAL A 44 3.03 -1.78 17.50
N ILE A 45 3.76 -0.93 16.79
CA ILE A 45 3.76 -0.91 15.32
C ILE A 45 4.84 -1.86 14.80
N ALA A 46 4.48 -2.74 13.86
CA ALA A 46 5.37 -3.69 13.17
C ALA A 46 5.01 -3.80 11.68
N GLY A 47 5.91 -4.33 10.85
CA GLY A 47 5.68 -4.52 9.41
C GLY A 47 5.83 -3.26 8.54
N VAL A 48 6.41 -2.19 9.09
CA VAL A 48 6.51 -0.87 8.41
C VAL A 48 7.43 -0.93 7.19
N SER A 49 8.50 -1.73 7.25
CA SER A 49 9.40 -1.97 6.12
C SER A 49 8.68 -2.63 4.95
N GLU A 50 7.88 -3.66 5.23
CA GLU A 50 7.13 -4.45 4.27
C GLU A 50 6.00 -3.61 3.65
N ALA A 51 5.27 -2.84 4.46
CA ALA A 51 4.28 -1.90 3.99
C ALA A 51 4.91 -0.82 3.08
N SER A 52 6.06 -0.25 3.50
CA SER A 52 6.78 0.71 2.66
C SER A 52 7.25 0.10 1.35
N GLU A 53 7.72 -1.14 1.36
CA GLU A 53 8.16 -1.85 0.16
C GLU A 53 6.99 -2.10 -0.80
N LEU A 54 5.84 -2.53 -0.27
CA LEU A 54 4.62 -2.79 -1.06
C LEU A 54 4.16 -1.55 -1.84
N PHE A 55 4.12 -0.38 -1.20
CA PHE A 55 3.80 0.88 -1.88
C PHE A 55 4.85 1.30 -2.92
N LYS A 56 6.15 1.17 -2.58
CA LYS A 56 7.25 1.52 -3.50
C LYS A 56 7.27 0.62 -4.73
N MET A 57 6.88 -0.66 -4.59
CA MET A 57 6.78 -1.60 -5.71
C MET A 57 5.82 -1.14 -6.81
N ILE A 58 4.81 -0.33 -6.47
CA ILE A 58 3.84 0.24 -7.41
C ILE A 58 4.08 1.72 -7.71
N GLY A 59 5.27 2.24 -7.37
CA GLY A 59 5.70 3.60 -7.72
C GLY A 59 5.19 4.71 -6.81
N ILE A 60 4.72 4.38 -5.60
CA ILE A 60 4.29 5.38 -4.61
C ILE A 60 5.47 5.84 -3.76
N ASP A 61 5.59 7.16 -3.58
CA ASP A 61 6.54 7.76 -2.65
C ASP A 61 6.08 7.56 -1.20
N VAL A 62 6.97 7.03 -0.36
CA VAL A 62 6.66 6.69 1.04
C VAL A 62 7.64 7.34 1.98
N VAL A 63 7.11 8.05 2.98
CA VAL A 63 7.85 8.51 4.16
C VAL A 63 7.36 7.73 5.37
N THR A 64 8.26 6.98 6.01
CA THR A 64 7.94 6.24 7.23
C THR A 64 8.15 7.14 8.45
N MET A 65 7.08 7.37 9.20
CA MET A 65 7.14 8.06 10.49
C MET A 65 6.46 7.19 11.54
N VAL A 66 7.28 6.56 12.37
CA VAL A 66 6.85 5.83 13.57
C VAL A 66 7.47 6.56 14.75
N ARG A 67 6.66 6.95 15.73
CA ARG A 67 7.10 7.67 16.93
C ARG A 67 6.87 6.81 18.15
#